data_AF-A0A1J1LVN7-F1
#
_entry.id   AF-A0A1J1LVN7-F1
#
_cell.length_a   1.000
_cell.length_b   1.000
_cell.length_c   1.000
_cell.angle_alpha   90.00
_cell.angle_beta   90.00
_cell.angle_gamma   90.00
#
_symmetry.space_group_name_H-M   'P 1'
#
loop_
_entity.id
_entity.type
_entity.pdbx_description
1 polymer ?
#
loop_
_entity_poly.entity_id
_entity_poly.type
_entity_poly.pdbx_seq_one_letter_code
_entity_poly.pdbx_strand_id
1 'polypeptide(L)'
;MPDEPILQKFDFEKEVNSHTSQNYKNNVALRFNIGEIWEQLKNNRNKYKKEKNPVQEVLKLFQNSGYGVLACLYLSTNNLMASNQITAQARVGAWMMVNALNGFAPITDGTAYNWDAIPLGQTFKDILKDNPEYVFNYDDSINSGLEMPEQRQQWIDKEFKKHLSSFFQISEDHYLVKKFDYELKTEYFKTKDNQTVETDLFTIYINSNAGNYIKGMSEYKIMLDEQEYDFNHQTDYLKARSYQSNDDLIKWYYEALKGGYSLPHIYCEDKIFKFSDGTQKALQFLKECERIVHPMGFSSKAFKMMKLVSRSQFLFLNESQLRNFETNENKLAELSKTFANKTFWEQYQHPEKVINENYWEYSKNHPTGIGFEILALNKKHKGSIQSVRQLIQEKILEGCQNFNAALTLDRGIQGLLSDELKDILASVIIFKKNADIELKNTLINSLDEPTLLVVSQENISTLEQIWIGEDD
;
A
#
# COMPACT_ATOMS: atom_id res chain seq x y z
N MET A 1 14.17 -14.40 43.67
CA MET A 1 13.80 -15.09 42.43
C MET A 1 13.29 -16.47 42.85
N PRO A 2 12.29 -17.10 42.20
CA PRO A 2 12.10 -18.53 42.39
C PRO A 2 13.21 -19.25 41.62
N ASP A 3 13.85 -20.21 42.29
CA ASP A 3 15.11 -20.82 41.86
C ASP A 3 14.98 -21.98 40.86
N GLU A 4 13.75 -22.39 40.48
CA GLU A 4 13.60 -23.49 39.52
C GLU A 4 12.54 -23.25 38.43
N PRO A 5 12.83 -23.62 37.17
CA PRO A 5 11.88 -23.56 36.08
C PRO A 5 10.80 -24.63 36.24
N ILE A 6 9.53 -24.22 36.21
CA ILE A 6 8.40 -25.16 36.09
C ILE A 6 8.41 -25.72 34.66
N LEU A 7 8.92 -26.93 34.49
CA LEU A 7 8.81 -27.70 33.26
C LEU A 7 7.46 -28.41 33.22
N GLN A 8 6.53 -27.94 32.39
CA GLN A 8 5.33 -28.71 32.02
C GLN A 8 5.66 -29.64 30.85
N LYS A 9 5.33 -30.93 31.01
CA LYS A 9 5.28 -31.90 29.91
C LYS A 9 4.00 -31.66 29.11
N PHE A 10 4.13 -31.65 27.78
CA PHE A 10 3.00 -31.68 26.86
C PHE A 10 2.25 -33.01 27.02
N ASP A 11 0.98 -32.93 27.40
CA ASP A 11 0.04 -34.05 27.39
C ASP A 11 -0.84 -33.90 26.15
N PHE A 12 -0.62 -34.77 25.15
CA PHE A 12 -1.28 -34.69 23.85
C PHE A 12 -2.77 -35.08 23.89
N GLU A 13 -3.28 -35.57 25.03
CA GLU A 13 -4.63 -36.15 25.11
C GLU A 13 -5.73 -35.20 25.63
N LYS A 14 -5.40 -33.97 26.06
CA LYS A 14 -6.41 -33.04 26.61
C LYS A 14 -6.58 -31.80 25.75
N GLU A 15 -7.67 -31.75 24.99
CA GLU A 15 -8.20 -30.59 24.25
C GLU A 15 -8.71 -29.47 25.19
N VAL A 16 -7.84 -28.89 26.03
CA VAL A 16 -8.17 -27.66 26.78
C VAL A 16 -7.01 -26.68 26.68
N ASN A 17 -7.11 -25.75 25.74
CA ASN A 17 -6.20 -24.61 25.61
C ASN A 17 -6.38 -23.63 26.78
N SER A 18 -5.74 -23.94 27.92
CA SER A 18 -5.46 -22.92 28.94
C SER A 18 -4.08 -22.32 28.66
N HIS A 19 -4.05 -21.21 27.92
CA HIS A 19 -2.83 -20.41 27.76
C HIS A 19 -2.49 -19.74 29.09
N THR A 20 -1.64 -20.38 29.88
CA THR A 20 -1.00 -19.73 31.03
C THR A 20 0.29 -19.08 30.53
N SER A 21 0.19 -17.84 30.03
CA SER A 21 1.38 -17.05 29.70
C SER A 21 2.09 -16.68 31.00
N GLN A 22 3.35 -17.10 31.16
CA GLN A 22 4.27 -16.50 32.11
C GLN A 22 4.53 -15.06 31.66
N ASN A 23 3.65 -14.14 32.04
CA ASN A 23 3.91 -12.72 31.94
C ASN A 23 4.93 -12.41 33.02
N TYR A 24 6.20 -12.39 32.65
CA TYR A 24 7.20 -11.76 33.49
C TYR A 24 6.70 -10.33 33.72
N LYS A 25 6.32 -10.04 34.97
CA LYS A 25 5.84 -8.73 35.42
C LYS A 25 6.82 -7.59 35.06
N ASN A 26 8.03 -7.95 34.66
CA ASN A 26 9.10 -7.09 34.23
C ASN A 26 9.53 -7.45 32.78
N ASN A 27 8.85 -6.91 31.77
CA ASN A 27 9.29 -6.85 30.36
C ASN A 27 10.57 -5.97 30.18
N VAL A 28 11.46 -5.93 31.18
CA VAL A 28 12.55 -4.96 31.28
C VAL A 28 13.85 -5.53 30.71
N ALA A 29 13.99 -6.85 30.59
CA ALA A 29 15.21 -7.50 30.09
C ALA A 29 14.91 -8.51 28.98
N LEU A 30 15.78 -8.54 27.98
CA LEU A 30 15.79 -9.59 26.95
C LEU A 30 16.21 -10.93 27.56
N ARG A 31 15.63 -12.05 27.10
CA ARG A 31 15.95 -13.41 27.60
C ARG A 31 17.41 -13.81 27.36
N PHE A 32 18.06 -13.19 26.40
CA PHE A 32 19.47 -13.32 26.08
C PHE A 32 19.93 -12.03 25.40
N ASN A 33 21.25 -11.82 25.31
CA ASN A 33 21.81 -10.65 24.66
C ASN A 33 21.62 -10.71 23.13
N ILE A 34 20.43 -10.32 22.67
CA ILE A 34 20.10 -10.33 21.24
C ILE A 34 21.03 -9.39 20.45
N GLY A 35 21.52 -8.32 21.08
CA GLY A 35 22.45 -7.38 20.45
C GLY A 35 23.74 -8.06 19.99
N GLU A 36 24.31 -8.91 20.83
CA GLU A 36 25.53 -9.67 20.53
C GLU A 36 25.32 -10.63 19.34
N ILE A 37 24.18 -11.33 19.30
CA ILE A 37 23.83 -12.19 18.18
C ILE A 37 23.68 -11.38 16.89
N TRP A 38 23.03 -10.21 16.96
CA TRP A 38 22.87 -9.33 15.80
C TRP A 38 24.19 -8.76 15.30
N GLU A 39 25.11 -8.46 16.21
CA GLU A 39 26.46 -8.00 15.89
C GLU A 39 27.28 -9.11 15.22
N GLN A 40 27.23 -10.34 15.74
CA GLN A 40 27.84 -11.51 15.10
C GLN A 40 27.29 -11.73 13.69
N LEU A 41 25.96 -11.64 13.51
CA LEU A 41 25.32 -11.72 12.20
C LEU A 41 25.77 -10.57 11.28
N LYS A 42 25.91 -9.33 11.78
CA LYS A 42 26.39 -8.16 11.02
C LYS A 42 27.83 -8.37 10.56
N ASN A 43 28.70 -8.81 11.45
CA ASN A 43 30.11 -9.05 11.15
C ASN A 43 30.28 -10.18 10.12
N ASN A 44 29.56 -11.29 10.29
CA ASN A 44 29.54 -12.38 9.32
C ASN A 44 28.99 -11.92 7.96
N ARG A 45 27.88 -11.16 7.96
CA ARG A 45 27.31 -10.61 6.73
C ARG A 45 28.31 -9.71 6.02
N ASN A 46 29.00 -8.83 6.73
CA ASN A 46 29.97 -7.90 6.16
C ASN A 46 31.15 -8.63 5.50
N LYS A 47 31.60 -9.76 6.06
CA LYS A 47 32.60 -10.63 5.43
C LYS A 47 32.11 -11.14 4.07
N TYR A 48 30.92 -11.74 4.03
CA TYR A 48 30.34 -12.25 2.79
C TYR A 48 29.92 -11.15 1.80
N LYS A 49 29.56 -9.96 2.28
CA LYS A 49 29.26 -8.77 1.44
C LYS A 49 30.50 -8.35 0.65
N LYS A 50 31.68 -8.32 1.29
CA LYS A 50 32.97 -8.00 0.61
C LYS A 50 33.32 -9.02 -0.48
N GLU A 51 33.00 -10.29 -0.24
CA GLU A 51 33.20 -11.39 -1.19
C GLU A 51 32.10 -11.45 -2.27
N LYS A 52 31.12 -10.55 -2.25
CA LYS A 52 29.89 -10.58 -3.08
C LYS A 52 29.18 -11.95 -3.04
N ASN A 53 29.27 -12.65 -1.91
CA ASN A 53 28.75 -13.99 -1.75
C ASN A 53 27.24 -13.97 -1.42
N PRO A 54 26.38 -14.72 -2.13
CA PRO A 54 24.93 -14.75 -1.89
C PRO A 54 24.49 -15.06 -0.46
N VAL A 55 25.33 -15.75 0.33
CA VAL A 55 25.10 -16.00 1.77
C VAL A 55 24.81 -14.71 2.54
N GLN A 56 25.34 -13.57 2.11
CA GLN A 56 25.06 -12.28 2.74
C GLN A 56 23.56 -11.90 2.70
N GLU A 57 22.80 -12.32 1.68
CA GLU A 57 21.35 -12.06 1.62
C GLU A 57 20.58 -12.94 2.62
N VAL A 58 21.02 -14.17 2.86
CA VAL A 58 20.44 -15.05 3.90
C VAL A 58 20.69 -14.46 5.29
N LEU A 59 21.92 -14.00 5.55
CA LEU A 59 22.25 -13.34 6.81
C LEU A 59 21.47 -12.03 6.99
N LYS A 60 21.29 -11.25 5.92
CA LYS A 60 20.44 -10.06 5.90
C LYS A 60 18.98 -10.40 6.24
N LEU A 61 18.45 -11.49 5.69
CA LEU A 61 17.09 -11.95 5.99
C LEU A 61 16.93 -12.26 7.48
N PHE A 62 17.88 -13.00 8.09
CA PHE A 62 17.86 -13.25 9.53
C PHE A 62 17.92 -11.96 10.35
N GLN A 63 18.81 -11.03 9.99
CA GLN A 63 18.91 -9.74 10.68
C GLN A 63 17.62 -8.94 10.63
N ASN A 64 16.99 -8.85 9.45
CA ASN A 64 15.74 -8.12 9.25
C ASN A 64 14.54 -8.81 9.92
N SER A 65 14.58 -10.13 10.04
CA SER A 65 13.52 -10.91 10.70
C SER A 65 13.56 -10.78 12.22
N GLY A 66 14.70 -10.39 12.80
CA GLY A 66 14.88 -10.20 14.24
C GLY A 66 13.92 -9.29 14.93
N TYR A 67 13.69 -8.13 14.31
CA TYR A 67 12.70 -7.19 14.80
C TYR A 67 11.31 -7.85 14.85
N GLY A 68 10.93 -8.57 13.79
CA GLY A 68 9.66 -9.30 13.74
C GLY A 68 9.58 -10.39 14.80
N VAL A 69 10.70 -11.05 15.11
CA VAL A 69 10.79 -12.02 16.20
C VAL A 69 10.53 -11.37 17.57
N LEU A 70 11.12 -10.20 17.81
CA LEU A 70 10.87 -9.42 19.04
C LEU A 70 9.43 -8.88 19.10
N ALA A 71 8.83 -8.54 17.96
CA ALA A 71 7.48 -7.99 17.89
C ALA A 71 6.38 -9.07 17.94
N CYS A 72 6.67 -10.33 17.60
CA CYS A 72 5.67 -11.39 17.49
C CYS A 72 5.28 -11.97 18.86
N LEU A 73 4.02 -11.77 19.27
CA LEU A 73 3.50 -12.22 20.57
C LEU A 73 3.58 -13.73 20.81
N TYR A 74 3.65 -14.53 19.73
CA TYR A 74 3.63 -15.98 19.79
C TYR A 74 5.01 -16.62 19.93
N LEU A 75 6.09 -15.84 19.83
CA LEU A 75 7.45 -16.35 19.96
C LEU A 75 7.95 -16.21 21.40
N SER A 76 8.66 -17.23 21.88
CA SER A 76 9.23 -17.25 23.23
C SER A 76 10.27 -16.14 23.45
N THR A 77 10.80 -15.57 22.38
CA THR A 77 11.78 -14.48 22.37
C THR A 77 11.14 -13.09 22.23
N ASN A 78 9.80 -13.00 22.26
CA ASN A 78 9.06 -11.74 22.19
C ASN A 78 9.56 -10.72 23.23
N ASN A 79 9.72 -9.47 22.79
CA ASN A 79 9.86 -8.32 23.65
C ASN A 79 9.37 -7.07 22.92
N LEU A 80 8.07 -6.76 23.10
CA LEU A 80 7.42 -5.61 22.49
C LEU A 80 8.05 -4.26 22.86
N MET A 81 8.60 -4.14 24.08
CA MET A 81 9.26 -2.90 24.51
C MET A 81 10.55 -2.68 23.72
N ALA A 82 11.37 -3.73 23.58
CA ALA A 82 12.58 -3.67 22.78
C ALA A 82 12.27 -3.41 21.30
N SER A 83 11.26 -4.08 20.72
CA SER A 83 10.85 -3.82 19.34
C SER A 83 10.40 -2.37 19.14
N ASN A 84 9.58 -1.84 20.05
CA ASN A 84 9.12 -0.45 20.00
C ASN A 84 10.29 0.54 20.10
N GLN A 85 11.26 0.29 20.98
CA GLN A 85 12.46 1.12 21.11
C GLN A 85 13.31 1.11 19.84
N ILE A 86 13.48 -0.06 19.20
CA ILE A 86 14.20 -0.17 17.92
C ILE A 86 13.52 0.69 16.85
N THR A 87 12.20 0.57 16.69
CA THR A 87 11.46 1.35 15.68
C THR A 87 11.42 2.84 16.00
N ALA A 88 11.23 3.21 17.27
CA ALA A 88 11.22 4.60 17.70
C ALA A 88 12.56 5.28 17.41
N GLN A 89 13.67 4.61 17.70
CA GLN A 89 15.00 5.13 17.42
C GLN A 89 15.25 5.28 15.92
N ALA A 90 14.88 4.29 15.10
CA ALA A 90 15.00 4.39 13.64
C ALA A 90 14.24 5.61 13.09
N ARG A 91 13.00 5.84 13.56
CA ARG A 91 12.20 7.01 13.17
C ARG A 91 12.83 8.34 13.59
N VAL A 92 13.43 8.41 14.78
CA VAL A 92 14.16 9.61 15.22
C VAL A 92 15.37 9.86 14.31
N GLY A 93 16.14 8.82 13.99
CA GLY A 93 17.26 8.92 13.06
C GLY A 93 16.83 9.39 11.66
N ALA A 94 15.75 8.81 11.12
CA ALA A 94 15.18 9.23 9.84
C ALA A 94 14.68 10.68 9.88
N TRP A 95 13.96 11.08 10.94
CA TRP A 95 13.50 12.46 11.11
C TRP A 95 14.67 13.46 11.18
N MET A 96 15.73 13.13 11.93
CA MET A 96 16.93 13.96 11.97
C MET A 96 17.59 14.08 10.59
N MET A 97 17.67 12.97 9.86
CA MET A 97 18.24 12.92 8.51
C MET A 97 17.44 13.78 7.54
N VAL A 98 16.11 13.68 7.57
CA VAL A 98 15.18 14.48 6.76
C VAL A 98 15.41 15.96 6.99
N ASN A 99 15.38 16.42 8.25
CA ASN A 99 15.55 17.84 8.53
C ASN A 99 16.96 18.34 8.19
N ALA A 100 18.00 17.54 8.44
CA ALA A 100 19.37 17.97 8.17
C ALA A 100 19.74 17.95 6.68
N LEU A 101 19.06 17.16 5.86
CA LEU A 101 19.31 17.06 4.41
C LEU A 101 18.26 17.80 3.57
N ASN A 102 17.29 18.48 4.19
CA ASN A 102 16.10 18.97 3.50
C ASN A 102 15.43 17.85 2.68
N GLY A 103 15.23 16.71 3.34
CA GLY A 103 14.76 15.50 2.72
C GLY A 103 13.23 15.47 2.53
N PHE A 104 12.78 14.64 1.60
CA PHE A 104 11.37 14.37 1.36
C PHE A 104 11.12 12.87 1.15
N ALA A 105 9.84 12.48 1.13
CA ALA A 105 9.42 11.08 1.09
C ALA A 105 10.09 10.19 2.17
N PRO A 106 10.06 10.59 3.45
CA PRO A 106 10.68 9.82 4.51
C PRO A 106 10.03 8.45 4.70
N ILE A 107 10.86 7.45 4.98
CA ILE A 107 10.44 6.13 5.43
C ILE A 107 11.08 5.82 6.79
N THR A 108 10.90 4.59 7.30
CA THR A 108 11.36 4.18 8.63
C THR A 108 12.85 4.42 8.88
N ASP A 109 13.71 4.36 7.85
CA ASP A 109 15.17 4.39 7.95
C ASP A 109 15.88 5.30 6.93
N GLY A 110 15.17 6.18 6.21
CA GLY A 110 15.83 7.16 5.34
C GLY A 110 14.87 8.04 4.53
N THR A 111 15.42 8.77 3.58
CA THR A 111 14.74 9.84 2.84
C THR A 111 15.31 9.99 1.43
N ALA A 112 14.59 10.70 0.57
CA ALA A 112 15.15 11.31 -0.65
C ALA A 112 15.64 12.72 -0.31
N TYR A 113 16.64 13.25 -1.02
CA TYR A 113 17.04 14.65 -0.92
C TYR A 113 17.81 15.12 -2.16
N ASN A 114 17.83 16.42 -2.42
CA ASN A 114 18.69 17.03 -3.45
C ASN A 114 20.01 17.46 -2.81
N TRP A 115 21.14 17.17 -3.47
CA TRP A 115 22.47 17.54 -2.98
C TRP A 115 22.64 19.06 -2.86
N ASP A 116 22.13 19.81 -3.83
CA ASP A 116 22.23 21.27 -3.84
C ASP A 116 21.35 21.91 -2.78
N ALA A 117 20.30 21.22 -2.30
CA ALA A 117 19.34 21.75 -1.33
C ALA A 117 19.66 21.39 0.12
N ILE A 118 20.86 20.85 0.41
CA ILE A 118 21.28 20.56 1.79
C ILE A 118 21.55 21.88 2.53
N PRO A 119 20.96 22.15 3.70
CA PRO A 119 21.12 23.42 4.40
C PRO A 119 22.49 23.57 5.12
N LEU A 120 23.59 23.50 4.38
CA LEU A 120 24.93 23.62 4.94
C LEU A 120 25.17 24.99 5.58
N GLY A 121 25.85 24.97 6.73
CA GLY A 121 26.21 26.20 7.47
C GLY A 121 25.05 26.86 8.21
N GLN A 122 23.83 26.36 8.06
CA GLN A 122 22.65 26.83 8.80
C GLN A 122 22.38 25.92 10.00
N THR A 123 21.78 26.47 11.04
CA THR A 123 21.26 25.67 12.15
C THR A 123 19.77 25.43 11.97
N PHE A 124 19.24 24.36 12.56
CA PHE A 124 17.82 24.04 12.54
C PHE A 124 16.98 25.21 13.05
N LYS A 125 17.48 25.93 14.06
CA LYS A 125 16.83 27.12 14.60
C LYS A 125 16.78 28.27 13.60
N ASP A 126 17.86 28.49 12.83
CA ASP A 126 17.92 29.57 11.85
C ASP A 126 16.95 29.31 10.71
N ILE A 127 16.90 28.06 10.22
CA ILE A 127 15.95 27.66 9.18
C ILE A 127 14.52 27.83 9.65
N LEU A 128 14.17 27.38 10.85
CA LEU A 128 12.79 27.54 11.35
C LEU A 128 12.40 29.00 11.58
N LYS A 129 13.38 29.88 11.81
CA LYS A 129 13.13 31.31 11.94
C LYS A 129 12.80 31.93 10.58
N ASP A 130 13.49 31.50 9.53
CA ASP A 130 13.32 32.02 8.17
C ASP A 130 12.14 31.34 7.45
N ASN A 131 11.93 30.05 7.70
CA ASN A 131 10.83 29.22 7.20
C ASN A 131 10.22 28.34 8.31
N PRO A 132 9.16 28.80 8.99
CA PRO A 132 8.46 28.03 10.02
C PRO A 132 7.82 26.71 9.52
N GLU A 133 7.57 26.61 8.20
CA GLU A 133 6.95 25.45 7.57
C GLU A 133 7.94 24.35 7.17
N TYR A 134 9.25 24.55 7.41
CA TYR A 134 10.33 23.63 7.00
C TYR A 134 10.15 22.18 7.50
N VAL A 135 9.49 21.98 8.65
CA VAL A 135 9.24 20.62 9.19
C VAL A 135 8.13 19.90 8.42
N PHE A 136 7.26 20.65 7.74
CA PHE A 136 6.08 20.14 7.06
C PHE A 136 6.30 20.02 5.55
N ASN A 137 7.06 20.93 4.97
CA ASN A 137 7.24 21.06 3.52
C ASN A 137 8.73 21.02 3.14
N TYR A 138 9.02 20.36 2.00
CA TYR A 138 10.32 20.47 1.36
C TYR A 138 10.55 21.90 0.89
N ASP A 139 11.71 22.47 1.19
CA ASP A 139 12.05 23.85 0.84
C ASP A 139 12.98 23.88 -0.37
N ASP A 140 12.43 24.15 -1.55
CA ASP A 140 13.18 24.21 -2.81
C ASP A 140 13.99 25.51 -2.98
N SER A 141 13.82 26.49 -2.09
CA SER A 141 14.58 27.74 -2.10
C SER A 141 15.98 27.59 -1.50
N ILE A 142 16.23 26.52 -0.74
CA ILE A 142 17.54 26.25 -0.15
C ILE A 142 18.52 25.89 -1.26
N ASN A 143 19.61 26.65 -1.31
CA ASN A 143 20.73 26.38 -2.20
C ASN A 143 22.04 26.49 -1.43
N SER A 144 22.71 25.36 -1.31
CA SER A 144 23.97 25.19 -0.59
C SER A 144 25.20 25.63 -1.40
N GLY A 145 25.08 25.69 -2.73
CA GLY A 145 26.20 25.83 -3.65
C GLY A 145 27.20 24.65 -3.57
N LEU A 146 26.79 23.51 -2.99
CA LEU A 146 27.66 22.36 -2.79
C LEU A 146 27.81 21.57 -4.09
N GLU A 147 29.00 21.57 -4.67
CA GLU A 147 29.28 20.69 -5.80
C GLU A 147 29.17 19.22 -5.37
N MET A 148 28.46 18.41 -6.17
CA MET A 148 28.28 16.98 -5.91
C MET A 148 29.60 16.23 -6.14
N PRO A 149 30.24 15.66 -5.09
CA PRO A 149 31.49 14.94 -5.27
C PRO A 149 31.24 13.56 -5.92
N GLU A 150 32.20 13.04 -6.68
CA GLU A 150 32.12 11.66 -7.22
C GLU A 150 32.02 10.60 -6.09
N GLN A 151 32.68 10.85 -4.95
CA GLN A 151 32.76 9.91 -3.81
C GLN A 151 31.76 10.26 -2.70
N ARG A 152 30.46 10.33 -3.04
CA ARG A 152 29.37 10.79 -2.15
C ARG A 152 29.32 10.08 -0.80
N GLN A 153 29.46 8.75 -0.76
CA GLN A 153 29.45 8.01 0.51
C GLN A 153 30.55 8.48 1.48
N GLN A 154 31.74 8.82 0.96
CA GLN A 154 32.83 9.31 1.82
C GLN A 154 32.53 10.70 2.38
N TRP A 155 31.83 11.54 1.61
CA TRP A 155 31.34 12.82 2.11
C TRP A 155 30.32 12.61 3.23
N ILE A 156 29.37 11.67 3.07
CA ILE A 156 28.41 11.32 4.11
C ILE A 156 29.13 10.80 5.37
N ASP A 157 30.10 9.91 5.21
CA ASP A 157 30.83 9.35 6.35
C ASP A 157 31.62 10.40 7.14
N LYS A 158 32.13 11.44 6.46
CA LYS A 158 33.05 12.42 7.03
C LYS A 158 32.40 13.74 7.41
N GLU A 159 31.57 14.30 6.54
CA GLU A 159 31.06 15.67 6.64
C GLU A 159 29.59 15.71 7.09
N PHE A 160 28.77 14.70 6.74
CA PHE A 160 27.36 14.71 7.15
C PHE A 160 27.18 14.64 8.67
N LYS A 161 27.99 13.85 9.39
CA LYS A 161 27.94 13.82 10.86
C LYS A 161 28.30 15.16 11.49
N LYS A 162 29.25 15.88 10.91
CA LYS A 162 29.60 17.25 11.35
C LYS A 162 28.47 18.21 11.06
N HIS A 163 27.89 18.13 9.86
CA HIS A 163 26.73 18.92 9.48
C HIS A 163 25.57 18.68 10.44
N LEU A 164 25.18 17.42 10.68
CA LEU A 164 24.12 17.05 11.62
C LEU A 164 24.35 17.64 13.02
N SER A 165 25.59 17.60 13.48
CA SER A 165 26.00 18.12 14.79
C SER A 165 25.90 19.64 14.84
N SER A 166 26.41 20.33 13.82
CA SER A 166 26.30 21.78 13.67
C SER A 166 24.84 22.23 13.53
N PHE A 167 24.07 21.53 12.71
CA PHE A 167 22.68 21.80 12.39
C PHE A 167 21.80 21.77 13.64
N PHE A 168 21.92 20.71 14.45
CA PHE A 168 21.18 20.58 15.71
C PHE A 168 21.90 21.23 16.91
N GLN A 169 23.07 21.85 16.70
CA GLN A 169 23.90 22.45 17.74
C GLN A 169 24.24 21.47 18.88
N ILE A 170 24.58 20.24 18.52
CA ILE A 170 24.97 19.16 19.43
C ILE A 170 26.40 18.71 19.16
N SER A 171 27.01 18.01 20.12
CA SER A 171 28.34 17.42 19.93
C SER A 171 28.32 16.31 18.86
N GLU A 172 29.40 16.19 18.07
CA GLU A 172 29.63 15.03 17.18
C GLU A 172 29.68 13.71 17.96
N ASP A 173 29.99 13.77 19.26
CA ASP A 173 29.97 12.61 20.15
C ASP A 173 28.58 12.28 20.70
N HIS A 174 27.56 13.09 20.38
CA HIS A 174 26.20 12.86 20.84
C HIS A 174 25.68 11.51 20.33
N TYR A 175 24.99 10.78 21.22
CA TYR A 175 24.61 9.40 20.94
C TYR A 175 23.75 9.26 19.67
N LEU A 176 22.86 10.21 19.36
CA LEU A 176 22.05 10.17 18.13
C LEU A 176 22.87 10.36 16.85
N VAL A 177 23.97 11.12 16.91
CA VAL A 177 24.85 11.34 15.75
C VAL A 177 25.67 10.08 15.47
N LYS A 178 26.16 9.42 16.52
CA LYS A 178 26.99 8.21 16.42
C LYS A 178 26.21 6.94 16.14
N LYS A 179 24.94 6.89 16.56
CA LYS A 179 24.14 5.65 16.57
C LYS A 179 23.74 5.17 15.19
N PHE A 180 23.57 6.08 14.23
CA PHE A 180 23.13 5.74 12.89
C PHE A 180 24.31 5.79 11.92
N ASP A 181 24.46 4.70 11.17
CA ASP A 181 25.28 4.67 9.97
C ASP A 181 24.42 5.22 8.83
N TYR A 182 24.94 6.21 8.10
CA TYR A 182 24.24 6.83 6.97
C TYR A 182 24.84 6.25 5.68
N GLU A 183 24.20 5.22 5.12
CA GLU A 183 24.64 4.53 3.90
C GLU A 183 23.75 4.96 2.73
N LEU A 184 24.37 5.48 1.67
CA LEU A 184 23.71 5.71 0.39
C LEU A 184 23.41 4.36 -0.25
N LYS A 185 22.18 4.20 -0.74
CA LYS A 185 21.77 2.96 -1.40
C LYS A 185 21.94 3.10 -2.90
N THR A 186 22.90 2.35 -3.41
CA THR A 186 23.06 2.17 -4.84
C THR A 186 22.05 1.15 -5.37
N GLU A 187 21.56 1.39 -6.56
CA GLU A 187 20.81 0.43 -7.35
C GLU A 187 21.53 0.12 -8.66
N TYR A 188 21.34 -1.10 -9.14
CA TYR A 188 21.88 -1.57 -10.41
C TYR A 188 20.82 -1.44 -11.49
N PHE A 189 21.17 -0.71 -12.54
CA PHE A 189 20.36 -0.48 -13.71
C PHE A 189 21.03 -1.15 -14.91
N LYS A 190 20.25 -1.70 -15.85
CA LYS A 190 20.84 -2.08 -17.15
C LYS A 190 20.44 -1.07 -18.21
N THR A 191 21.44 -0.50 -18.88
CA THR A 191 21.23 0.36 -20.05
C THR A 191 20.65 -0.42 -21.22
N LYS A 192 20.22 0.29 -22.27
CA LYS A 192 19.75 -0.33 -23.54
C LYS A 192 20.80 -1.25 -24.17
N ASP A 193 22.07 -0.94 -23.98
CA ASP A 193 23.21 -1.74 -24.46
C ASP A 193 23.60 -2.87 -23.49
N ASN A 194 22.73 -3.18 -22.51
CA ASN A 194 22.91 -4.22 -21.49
C ASN A 194 24.14 -3.97 -20.57
N GLN A 195 24.64 -2.74 -20.51
CA GLN A 195 25.67 -2.35 -19.54
C GLN A 195 25.01 -2.17 -18.17
N THR A 196 25.68 -2.64 -17.12
CA THR A 196 25.19 -2.44 -15.75
C THR A 196 25.76 -1.14 -15.20
N VAL A 197 24.87 -0.21 -14.83
CA VAL A 197 25.20 1.05 -14.16
C VAL A 197 24.77 0.92 -12.71
N GLU A 198 25.67 1.22 -11.78
CA GLU A 198 25.37 1.27 -10.34
C GLU A 198 25.32 2.75 -9.92
N THR A 199 24.20 3.19 -9.34
CA THR A 199 24.05 4.58 -8.90
C THR A 199 23.12 4.73 -7.70
N ASP A 200 23.42 5.70 -6.84
CA ASP A 200 22.64 6.18 -5.69
C ASP A 200 21.83 7.45 -6.01
N LEU A 201 22.00 8.00 -7.22
CA LEU A 201 21.29 9.15 -7.76
C LEU A 201 20.10 8.70 -8.61
N PHE A 202 18.94 9.29 -8.37
CA PHE A 202 17.70 9.04 -9.09
C PHE A 202 17.14 10.39 -9.52
N THR A 203 17.30 10.75 -10.80
CA THR A 203 17.10 12.13 -11.30
C THR A 203 18.14 13.10 -10.73
N ILE A 204 17.71 14.08 -9.95
CA ILE A 204 18.57 15.01 -9.20
C ILE A 204 18.63 14.66 -7.71
N TYR A 205 17.94 13.60 -7.30
CA TYR A 205 17.75 13.25 -5.89
C TYR A 205 18.59 12.04 -5.50
N ILE A 206 19.25 12.14 -4.35
CA ILE A 206 20.00 11.05 -3.73
C ILE A 206 19.08 10.23 -2.83
N ASN A 207 19.30 8.92 -2.82
CA ASN A 207 18.53 7.97 -2.04
C ASN A 207 19.31 7.46 -0.81
N SER A 208 18.84 7.80 0.39
CA SER A 208 19.38 7.29 1.67
C SER A 208 18.52 6.21 2.34
N ASN A 209 17.62 5.55 1.58
CA ASN A 209 16.83 4.33 1.85
C ASN A 209 15.40 4.41 1.26
N ALA A 210 14.94 5.59 0.83
CA ALA A 210 13.60 5.84 0.27
C ALA A 210 13.41 5.41 -1.21
N GLY A 211 14.40 4.78 -1.84
CA GLY A 211 14.46 4.54 -3.29
C GLY A 211 13.27 3.87 -3.95
N ASN A 212 12.45 3.14 -3.21
CA ASN A 212 11.23 2.54 -3.74
C ASN A 212 10.13 3.57 -4.07
N TYR A 213 10.19 4.79 -3.52
CA TYR A 213 9.16 5.83 -3.67
C TYR A 213 9.56 6.96 -4.64
N ILE A 214 10.85 7.07 -4.99
CA ILE A 214 11.36 8.04 -5.98
C ILE A 214 11.21 7.49 -7.42
N LYS A 215 10.92 6.20 -7.55
CA LYS A 215 10.68 5.54 -8.83
C LYS A 215 9.30 5.92 -9.38
N GLY A 216 9.18 7.14 -9.89
CA GLY A 216 7.96 7.63 -10.52
C GLY A 216 7.91 9.13 -10.66
N MET A 217 8.55 9.66 -11.70
CA MET A 217 8.19 10.99 -12.25
C MET A 217 7.83 10.93 -13.75
N SER A 218 8.18 9.86 -14.46
CA SER A 218 7.63 9.56 -15.79
C SER A 218 7.80 8.07 -16.09
N GLU A 219 6.77 7.45 -16.66
CA GLU A 219 6.71 6.02 -16.96
C GLU A 219 7.95 5.55 -17.75
N TYR A 220 8.83 4.78 -17.10
CA TYR A 220 9.97 4.08 -17.71
C TYR A 220 11.24 4.90 -18.00
N LYS A 221 11.39 6.12 -17.51
CA LYS A 221 12.65 6.88 -17.67
C LYS A 221 13.18 7.42 -16.35
N ILE A 222 14.48 7.29 -16.11
CA ILE A 222 15.18 7.93 -14.99
C ILE A 222 16.31 8.76 -15.60
N MET A 223 16.37 10.03 -15.23
CA MET A 223 17.53 10.88 -15.52
C MET A 223 18.67 10.48 -14.58
N LEU A 224 19.87 10.20 -15.07
CA LEU A 224 21.07 10.03 -14.25
C LEU A 224 22.12 10.98 -14.82
N ASP A 225 22.67 11.89 -14.00
CA ASP A 225 23.69 12.85 -14.43
C ASP A 225 23.31 13.60 -15.73
N GLU A 226 22.09 14.14 -15.78
CA GLU A 226 21.52 14.84 -16.95
C GLU A 226 21.31 13.97 -18.21
N GLN A 227 21.63 12.68 -18.15
CA GLN A 227 21.36 11.72 -19.22
C GLN A 227 20.06 10.96 -18.94
N GLU A 228 19.15 10.96 -19.91
CA GLU A 228 17.89 10.20 -19.83
C GLU A 228 18.15 8.71 -20.11
N TYR A 229 17.87 7.84 -19.12
CA TYR A 229 17.91 6.40 -19.28
C TYR A 229 16.49 5.84 -19.33
N ASP A 230 16.18 5.14 -20.42
CA ASP A 230 14.90 4.49 -20.63
C ASP A 230 14.99 3.00 -20.26
N PHE A 231 14.14 2.60 -19.32
CA PHE A 231 14.02 1.31 -18.66
C PHE A 231 12.74 0.57 -19.01
N ASN A 232 12.13 0.87 -20.17
CA ASN A 232 10.95 0.15 -20.68
C ASN A 232 11.14 -1.39 -20.69
N HIS A 233 12.40 -1.86 -20.76
CA HIS A 233 12.77 -3.28 -20.73
C HIS A 233 12.89 -3.90 -19.32
N GLN A 234 12.67 -3.16 -18.22
CA GLN A 234 12.91 -3.64 -16.84
C GLN A 234 11.71 -3.49 -15.87
N THR A 235 10.48 -3.47 -16.38
CA THR A 235 9.23 -3.24 -15.61
C THR A 235 9.02 -4.14 -14.39
N ASP A 236 9.63 -5.33 -14.38
CA ASP A 236 9.40 -6.35 -13.35
C ASP A 236 10.18 -6.11 -12.03
N TYR A 237 11.06 -5.11 -11.98
CA TYR A 237 11.92 -4.83 -10.81
C TYR A 237 11.33 -3.80 -9.81
N LEU A 238 10.17 -3.21 -10.12
CA LEU A 238 9.52 -2.19 -9.29
C LEU A 238 8.50 -2.82 -8.32
N LYS A 239 8.84 -2.94 -7.02
CA LYS A 239 7.95 -3.49 -5.97
C LYS A 239 7.63 -2.46 -4.89
N ALA A 240 6.34 -2.14 -4.71
CA ALA A 240 5.82 -1.50 -3.50
C ALA A 240 5.27 -2.56 -2.52
N ARG A 241 5.62 -2.48 -1.23
CA ARG A 241 5.15 -3.41 -0.17
C ARG A 241 4.16 -2.71 0.77
N SER A 242 2.88 -3.04 0.67
CA SER A 242 1.88 -2.72 1.71
C SER A 242 0.67 -3.65 1.59
N TYR A 243 0.65 -4.73 2.39
CA TYR A 243 -0.54 -5.55 2.59
C TYR A 243 -0.53 -6.09 4.02
N GLN A 244 -1.46 -5.59 4.86
CA GLN A 244 -1.79 -6.20 6.15
C GLN A 244 -2.88 -7.24 5.92
N SER A 245 -2.69 -8.45 6.45
CA SER A 245 -3.67 -9.53 6.32
C SER A 245 -4.88 -9.29 7.21
N ASN A 246 -6.07 -9.22 6.61
CA ASN A 246 -7.34 -9.40 7.30
C ASN A 246 -7.62 -10.92 7.37
N ASP A 247 -7.79 -11.48 8.57
CA ASP A 247 -8.04 -12.92 8.77
C ASP A 247 -9.34 -13.37 8.08
N ASP A 248 -10.34 -12.49 7.98
CA ASP A 248 -11.58 -12.75 7.24
C ASP A 248 -11.32 -12.89 5.74
N LEU A 249 -10.36 -12.12 5.22
CA LEU A 249 -9.95 -12.17 3.82
C LEU A 249 -9.14 -13.43 3.51
N ILE A 250 -8.29 -13.88 4.44
CA ILE A 250 -7.58 -15.16 4.34
C ILE A 250 -8.58 -16.32 4.37
N LYS A 251 -9.52 -16.30 5.31
CA LYS A 251 -10.57 -17.32 5.43
C LYS A 251 -11.43 -17.36 4.17
N TRP A 252 -11.90 -16.21 3.71
CA TRP A 252 -12.65 -16.06 2.46
C TRP A 252 -11.85 -16.62 1.27
N TYR A 253 -10.58 -16.25 1.13
CA TYR A 253 -9.74 -16.70 0.02
C TYR A 253 -9.52 -18.22 0.06
N TYR A 254 -9.29 -18.77 1.24
CA TYR A 254 -9.16 -20.20 1.45
C TYR A 254 -10.45 -20.95 1.10
N GLU A 255 -11.61 -20.46 1.53
CA GLU A 255 -12.91 -21.05 1.21
C GLU A 255 -13.22 -20.99 -0.29
N ALA A 256 -12.96 -19.84 -0.92
CA ALA A 256 -13.12 -19.65 -2.36
C ALA A 256 -12.23 -20.60 -3.17
N LEU A 257 -10.99 -20.85 -2.73
CA LEU A 257 -10.10 -21.84 -3.35
C LEU A 257 -10.54 -23.29 -3.09
N LYS A 258 -10.96 -23.61 -1.87
CA LYS A 258 -11.40 -24.96 -1.48
C LYS A 258 -12.65 -25.40 -2.26
N GLY A 259 -13.56 -24.47 -2.54
CA GLY A 259 -14.74 -24.69 -3.39
C GLY A 259 -14.46 -24.64 -4.89
N GLY A 260 -13.21 -24.43 -5.32
CA GLY A 260 -12.86 -24.27 -6.74
C GLY A 260 -13.44 -23.00 -7.37
N TYR A 261 -13.87 -22.02 -6.57
CA TYR A 261 -14.61 -20.84 -6.99
C TYR A 261 -15.93 -21.18 -7.69
N SER A 262 -16.69 -22.15 -7.15
CA SER A 262 -17.98 -22.58 -7.71
C SER A 262 -19.04 -21.48 -7.74
N LEU A 263 -18.96 -20.50 -6.83
CA LEU A 263 -19.73 -19.27 -6.82
C LEU A 263 -18.86 -18.11 -6.28
N PRO A 264 -18.98 -16.88 -6.82
CA PRO A 264 -18.32 -15.72 -6.24
C PRO A 264 -18.87 -15.43 -4.84
N HIS A 265 -17.98 -15.21 -3.87
CA HIS A 265 -18.37 -14.82 -2.52
C HIS A 265 -18.32 -13.30 -2.35
N ILE A 266 -19.34 -12.73 -1.74
CA ILE A 266 -19.40 -11.31 -1.40
C ILE A 266 -18.49 -11.08 -0.19
N TYR A 267 -17.51 -10.20 -0.36
CA TYR A 267 -16.65 -9.74 0.72
C TYR A 267 -17.14 -8.38 1.21
N CYS A 268 -17.17 -8.21 2.52
CA CYS A 268 -17.54 -6.97 3.19
C CYS A 268 -16.40 -6.56 4.11
N GLU A 269 -16.08 -5.27 4.11
CA GLU A 269 -15.12 -4.68 5.03
C GLU A 269 -15.61 -3.33 5.51
N ASP A 270 -15.22 -2.94 6.72
CA ASP A 270 -15.42 -1.57 7.17
C ASP A 270 -14.40 -0.67 6.49
N LYS A 271 -14.90 0.33 5.78
CA LYS A 271 -14.10 1.37 5.15
C LYS A 271 -14.27 2.66 5.93
N ILE A 272 -13.19 3.16 6.51
CA ILE A 272 -13.14 4.51 7.06
C ILE A 272 -12.96 5.51 5.90
N PHE A 273 -13.81 6.53 5.87
CA PHE A 273 -13.68 7.59 4.88
C PHE A 273 -12.52 8.52 5.25
N LYS A 274 -11.54 8.56 4.35
CA LYS A 274 -10.53 9.64 4.31
C LYS A 274 -11.18 10.93 3.82
N PHE A 275 -10.51 12.06 4.02
CA PHE A 275 -11.03 13.37 3.63
C PHE A 275 -11.54 13.40 2.19
N SER A 276 -10.71 13.02 1.20
CA SER A 276 -11.09 13.02 -0.22
C SER A 276 -12.31 12.16 -0.55
N ASP A 277 -12.36 10.94 -0.02
CA ASP A 277 -13.46 9.99 -0.24
C ASP A 277 -14.74 10.51 0.43
N GLY A 278 -14.60 11.10 1.63
CA GLY A 278 -15.68 11.75 2.36
C GLY A 278 -16.24 12.94 1.58
N THR A 279 -15.39 13.77 0.98
CA THR A 279 -15.82 14.92 0.17
C THR A 279 -16.63 14.47 -1.05
N GLN A 280 -16.15 13.49 -1.81
CA GLN A 280 -16.89 12.95 -2.95
C GLN A 280 -18.25 12.38 -2.52
N LYS A 281 -18.28 11.70 -1.37
CA LYS A 281 -19.50 11.10 -0.82
C LYS A 281 -20.49 12.15 -0.32
N ALA A 282 -20.01 13.22 0.33
CA ALA A 282 -20.81 14.35 0.73
C ALA A 282 -21.44 15.04 -0.50
N LEU A 283 -20.64 15.33 -1.53
CA LEU A 283 -21.12 15.91 -2.79
C LEU A 283 -22.18 15.04 -3.47
N GLN A 284 -22.03 13.72 -3.42
CA GLN A 284 -23.04 12.79 -3.92
C GLN A 284 -24.36 12.95 -3.15
N PHE A 285 -24.31 12.95 -1.81
CA PHE A 285 -25.51 13.03 -0.97
C PHE A 285 -26.17 14.41 -0.99
N LEU A 286 -25.41 15.50 -1.15
CA LEU A 286 -25.94 16.87 -1.28
C LEU A 286 -26.78 17.09 -2.55
N LYS A 287 -26.76 16.15 -3.51
CA LYS A 287 -27.72 16.15 -4.64
C LYS A 287 -29.15 15.81 -4.21
N GLU A 288 -29.29 15.17 -3.05
CA GLU A 288 -30.55 14.62 -2.54
C GLU A 288 -30.96 15.23 -1.19
N CYS A 289 -30.14 16.12 -0.60
CA CYS A 289 -30.42 16.80 0.65
C CYS A 289 -29.74 18.18 0.69
N GLU A 290 -30.25 19.08 1.52
CA GLU A 290 -29.75 20.46 1.63
C GLU A 290 -28.42 20.55 2.41
N ARG A 291 -28.33 19.77 3.50
CA ARG A 291 -27.21 19.75 4.44
C ARG A 291 -26.91 18.32 4.87
N ILE A 292 -25.63 18.02 5.11
CA ILE A 292 -25.18 16.72 5.61
C ILE A 292 -23.89 16.88 6.44
N VAL A 293 -23.66 15.98 7.40
CA VAL A 293 -22.35 15.87 8.04
C VAL A 293 -21.31 15.36 7.04
N HIS A 294 -20.12 15.95 7.04
CA HIS A 294 -19.01 15.50 6.22
C HIS A 294 -18.56 14.08 6.67
N PRO A 295 -18.55 13.06 5.79
CA PRO A 295 -18.33 11.66 6.19
C PRO A 295 -16.94 11.31 6.70
N MET A 296 -16.00 12.25 6.78
CA MET A 296 -14.61 11.96 7.18
C MET A 296 -14.58 11.34 8.58
N GLY A 297 -13.86 10.23 8.72
CA GLY A 297 -13.75 9.51 9.99
C GLY A 297 -14.92 8.58 10.30
N PHE A 298 -16.03 8.66 9.56
CA PHE A 298 -17.08 7.64 9.63
C PHE A 298 -16.64 6.36 8.94
N SER A 299 -17.15 5.23 9.41
CA SER A 299 -17.05 3.94 8.73
C SER A 299 -18.33 3.66 7.95
N SER A 300 -18.19 2.95 6.83
CA SER A 300 -19.30 2.32 6.13
C SER A 300 -18.86 0.97 5.60
N LYS A 301 -19.82 0.06 5.44
CA LYS A 301 -19.57 -1.27 4.88
C LYS A 301 -19.33 -1.15 3.38
N ALA A 302 -18.13 -1.53 2.96
CA ALA A 302 -17.79 -1.66 1.55
C ALA A 302 -18.00 -3.11 1.11
N PHE A 303 -18.94 -3.32 0.19
CA PHE A 303 -19.22 -4.63 -0.40
C PHE A 303 -18.52 -4.78 -1.75
N LYS A 304 -17.78 -5.87 -1.93
CA LYS A 304 -17.02 -6.16 -3.15
C LYS A 304 -17.11 -7.64 -3.51
N MET A 305 -17.02 -7.95 -4.78
CA MET A 305 -16.49 -9.25 -5.21
C MET A 305 -15.02 -9.08 -5.48
N MET A 306 -14.21 -9.93 -4.85
CA MET A 306 -12.77 -9.93 -5.04
C MET A 306 -12.41 -10.41 -6.45
N LYS A 307 -11.59 -9.61 -7.13
CA LYS A 307 -10.93 -9.99 -8.37
C LYS A 307 -9.70 -10.83 -8.04
N LEU A 308 -9.76 -12.12 -8.34
CA LEU A 308 -8.67 -13.07 -8.18
C LEU A 308 -7.79 -13.18 -9.42
N VAL A 309 -8.26 -12.71 -10.57
CA VAL A 309 -7.57 -12.69 -11.85
C VAL A 309 -7.41 -11.23 -12.27
N SER A 310 -6.19 -10.71 -12.07
CA SER A 310 -5.85 -9.32 -12.39
C SER A 310 -4.77 -9.26 -13.47
N ARG A 311 -4.71 -8.16 -14.22
CA ARG A 311 -3.67 -7.93 -15.25
C ARG A 311 -2.24 -8.16 -14.72
N SER A 312 -1.98 -7.83 -13.46
CA SER A 312 -0.67 -7.95 -12.82
C SER A 312 -0.16 -9.39 -12.66
N GLN A 313 -1.00 -10.39 -12.91
CA GLN A 313 -0.61 -11.80 -12.86
C GLN A 313 -0.02 -12.31 -14.18
N PHE A 314 -0.06 -11.50 -15.24
CA PHE A 314 0.29 -11.92 -16.58
C PHE A 314 1.30 -10.97 -17.23
N LEU A 315 2.20 -11.54 -18.02
CA LEU A 315 3.11 -10.79 -18.89
C LEU A 315 2.59 -10.90 -20.33
N PHE A 316 2.14 -9.80 -20.90
CA PHE A 316 1.60 -9.74 -22.26
C PHE A 316 2.71 -9.60 -23.31
N LEU A 317 2.55 -10.15 -24.51
CA LEU A 317 3.58 -10.08 -25.56
C LEU A 317 3.71 -8.69 -26.18
N ASN A 318 2.67 -7.87 -26.08
CA ASN A 318 2.67 -6.48 -26.53
C ASN A 318 1.55 -5.68 -25.84
N GLU A 319 1.62 -4.35 -25.94
CA GLU A 319 0.65 -3.45 -25.32
C GLU A 319 -0.77 -3.64 -25.88
N SER A 320 -0.93 -3.91 -27.18
CA SER A 320 -2.24 -4.17 -27.80
C SER A 320 -2.98 -5.30 -27.07
N GLN A 321 -2.28 -6.39 -26.76
CA GLN A 321 -2.85 -7.48 -25.96
C GLN A 321 -3.25 -7.05 -24.55
N LEU A 322 -2.39 -6.28 -23.86
CA LEU A 322 -2.70 -5.75 -22.52
C LEU A 322 -3.96 -4.88 -22.56
N ARG A 323 -4.05 -3.92 -23.49
CA ARG A 323 -5.21 -3.04 -23.61
C ARG A 323 -6.48 -3.82 -23.96
N ASN A 324 -6.37 -4.83 -24.82
CA ASN A 324 -7.48 -5.72 -25.13
C ASN A 324 -7.93 -6.51 -23.89
N PHE A 325 -6.99 -7.00 -23.08
CA PHE A 325 -7.29 -7.68 -21.81
C PHE A 325 -8.01 -6.75 -20.83
N GLU A 326 -7.49 -5.54 -20.59
CA GLU A 326 -8.09 -4.53 -19.70
C GLU A 326 -9.50 -4.14 -20.15
N THR A 327 -9.71 -3.98 -21.46
CA THR A 327 -11.03 -3.70 -22.02
C THR A 327 -12.03 -4.81 -21.68
N ASN A 328 -11.60 -6.07 -21.80
CA ASN A 328 -12.44 -7.22 -21.47
C ASN A 328 -12.66 -7.37 -19.96
N GLU A 329 -11.65 -7.10 -19.13
CA GLU A 329 -11.79 -7.09 -17.67
C GLU A 329 -12.80 -6.03 -17.21
N ASN A 330 -12.74 -4.83 -17.78
CA ASN A 330 -13.67 -3.74 -17.49
C ASN A 330 -15.09 -4.09 -17.92
N LYS A 331 -15.25 -4.67 -19.12
CA LYS A 331 -16.54 -5.16 -19.61
C LYS A 331 -17.15 -6.21 -18.67
N LEU A 332 -16.34 -7.11 -18.14
CA LEU A 332 -16.77 -8.10 -17.13
C LEU A 332 -17.13 -7.45 -15.80
N ALA A 333 -16.35 -6.46 -15.35
CA ALA A 333 -16.65 -5.71 -14.12
C ALA A 333 -18.02 -5.03 -14.19
N GLU A 334 -18.39 -4.57 -15.38
CA GLU A 334 -19.68 -3.94 -15.68
C GLU A 334 -20.80 -4.92 -16.03
N LEU A 335 -20.58 -6.23 -15.96
CA LEU A 335 -21.56 -7.24 -16.37
C LEU A 335 -22.94 -7.05 -15.72
N SER A 336 -22.96 -6.61 -14.46
CA SER A 336 -24.20 -6.25 -13.74
C SER A 336 -25.07 -5.22 -14.46
N LYS A 337 -24.49 -4.27 -15.17
CA LYS A 337 -25.21 -3.24 -15.93
C LYS A 337 -25.92 -3.83 -17.16
N THR A 338 -25.41 -4.93 -17.70
CA THR A 338 -25.88 -5.54 -18.95
C THR A 338 -27.14 -6.37 -18.74
N PHE A 339 -27.25 -7.13 -17.65
CA PHE A 339 -28.41 -8.00 -17.43
C PHE A 339 -29.49 -7.37 -16.54
N ALA A 340 -29.12 -6.47 -15.62
CA ALA A 340 -30.03 -5.93 -14.62
C ALA A 340 -30.78 -4.70 -15.14
N ASN A 341 -31.61 -4.90 -16.17
CA ASN A 341 -32.45 -3.84 -16.73
C ASN A 341 -33.56 -3.41 -15.74
N LYS A 342 -34.31 -2.36 -16.10
CA LYS A 342 -35.38 -1.81 -15.24
C LYS A 342 -36.41 -2.88 -14.86
N THR A 343 -36.87 -3.68 -15.82
CA THR A 343 -37.85 -4.75 -15.62
C THR A 343 -37.33 -5.84 -14.67
N PHE A 344 -36.05 -6.23 -14.79
CA PHE A 344 -35.41 -7.15 -13.85
C PHE A 344 -35.51 -6.60 -12.43
N TRP A 345 -35.08 -5.35 -12.21
CA TRP A 345 -35.10 -4.74 -10.88
C TRP A 345 -36.51 -4.53 -10.32
N GLU A 346 -37.50 -4.28 -11.15
CA GLU A 346 -38.91 -4.17 -10.72
C GLU A 346 -39.47 -5.51 -10.25
N GLN A 347 -39.11 -6.61 -10.92
CA GLN A 347 -39.60 -7.95 -10.62
C GLN A 347 -38.78 -8.67 -9.54
N TYR A 348 -37.48 -8.37 -9.45
CA TYR A 348 -36.54 -9.04 -8.56
C TYR A 348 -36.88 -8.80 -7.09
N GLN A 349 -37.02 -9.90 -6.35
CA GLN A 349 -37.33 -9.94 -4.93
C GLN A 349 -36.08 -10.34 -4.14
N HIS A 350 -35.73 -9.56 -3.13
CA HIS A 350 -34.63 -9.87 -2.23
C HIS A 350 -34.98 -9.34 -0.83
N PRO A 351 -34.73 -10.10 0.25
CA PRO A 351 -35.17 -9.75 1.61
C PRO A 351 -34.61 -8.40 2.11
N GLU A 352 -33.41 -8.03 1.67
CA GLU A 352 -32.78 -6.75 2.06
C GLU A 352 -33.14 -5.58 1.13
N LYS A 353 -34.00 -5.77 0.13
CA LYS A 353 -34.37 -4.69 -0.78
C LYS A 353 -35.32 -3.71 -0.08
N VAL A 354 -34.90 -2.46 0.04
CA VAL A 354 -35.69 -1.37 0.64
C VAL A 354 -36.78 -0.92 -0.33
N ILE A 355 -38.00 -0.77 0.18
CA ILE A 355 -39.17 -0.33 -0.60
C ILE A 355 -38.94 1.12 -1.06
N ASN A 356 -39.35 1.42 -2.30
CA ASN A 356 -39.22 2.73 -2.97
C ASN A 356 -37.80 3.17 -3.36
N GLU A 357 -36.77 2.36 -3.12
CA GLU A 357 -35.42 2.66 -3.58
C GLU A 357 -35.17 2.22 -5.02
N ASN A 358 -34.51 3.09 -5.79
CA ASN A 358 -34.23 2.85 -7.21
C ASN A 358 -32.88 2.14 -7.41
N TYR A 359 -32.85 0.83 -7.16
CA TYR A 359 -31.67 -0.02 -7.36
C TYR A 359 -31.23 -0.08 -8.82
N TRP A 360 -32.15 0.05 -9.79
CA TRP A 360 -31.81 0.08 -11.20
C TRP A 360 -30.91 1.28 -11.54
N GLU A 361 -31.31 2.48 -11.13
CA GLU A 361 -30.51 3.69 -11.37
C GLU A 361 -29.16 3.63 -10.66
N TYR A 362 -29.14 3.14 -9.40
CA TYR A 362 -27.90 2.96 -8.66
C TYR A 362 -26.94 1.98 -9.36
N SER A 363 -27.47 0.87 -9.88
CA SER A 363 -26.66 -0.18 -10.54
C SER A 363 -25.89 0.31 -11.77
N LYS A 364 -26.39 1.33 -12.48
CA LYS A 364 -25.72 1.91 -13.67
C LYS A 364 -24.34 2.51 -13.34
N ASN A 365 -24.18 3.04 -12.13
CA ASN A 365 -22.97 3.73 -11.71
C ASN A 365 -22.10 2.90 -10.75
N HIS A 366 -22.62 1.78 -10.24
CA HIS A 366 -21.95 0.97 -9.22
C HIS A 366 -21.80 -0.48 -9.67
N PRO A 367 -20.88 -0.79 -10.61
CA PRO A 367 -20.66 -2.16 -11.03
C PRO A 367 -20.28 -3.07 -9.85
N THR A 368 -20.59 -4.36 -9.98
CA THR A 368 -20.31 -5.34 -8.94
C THR A 368 -18.84 -5.77 -8.87
N GLY A 369 -18.09 -5.58 -9.96
CA GLY A 369 -16.64 -5.72 -9.99
C GLY A 369 -16.11 -7.14 -10.24
N ILE A 370 -16.94 -8.05 -10.76
CA ILE A 370 -16.48 -9.39 -11.18
C ILE A 370 -15.59 -9.31 -12.43
N GLY A 371 -14.56 -10.13 -12.53
CA GLY A 371 -13.67 -10.15 -13.70
C GLY A 371 -13.70 -11.50 -14.41
N PHE A 372 -12.52 -11.97 -14.81
CA PHE A 372 -12.34 -13.25 -15.49
C PHE A 372 -12.66 -14.48 -14.61
N GLU A 373 -12.88 -14.29 -13.31
CA GLU A 373 -13.26 -15.37 -12.39
C GLU A 373 -14.58 -16.03 -12.80
N ILE A 374 -15.45 -15.29 -13.51
CA ILE A 374 -16.69 -15.85 -14.06
C ILE A 374 -16.44 -17.05 -14.98
N LEU A 375 -15.26 -17.15 -15.60
CA LEU A 375 -14.90 -18.27 -16.45
C LEU A 375 -14.72 -19.58 -15.67
N ALA A 376 -14.42 -19.51 -14.38
CA ALA A 376 -14.34 -20.67 -13.50
C ALA A 376 -15.73 -21.34 -13.34
N LEU A 377 -16.81 -20.55 -13.45
CA LEU A 377 -18.19 -21.05 -13.36
C LEU A 377 -18.60 -21.89 -14.59
N ASN A 378 -17.82 -21.85 -15.67
CA ASN A 378 -18.14 -22.56 -16.89
C ASN A 378 -17.73 -24.04 -16.80
N LYS A 379 -18.72 -24.94 -16.85
CA LYS A 379 -18.50 -26.40 -16.89
C LYS A 379 -17.59 -26.84 -18.05
N LYS A 380 -17.56 -26.10 -19.18
CA LYS A 380 -16.65 -26.39 -20.31
C LYS A 380 -15.17 -26.19 -19.96
N HIS A 381 -14.87 -25.31 -19.00
CA HIS A 381 -13.51 -25.05 -18.52
C HIS A 381 -13.15 -25.89 -17.29
N LYS A 382 -14.06 -26.76 -16.80
CA LYS A 382 -13.89 -27.62 -15.61
C LYS A 382 -13.36 -26.85 -14.37
N GLY A 383 -13.66 -25.56 -14.27
CA GLY A 383 -12.59 -24.61 -13.98
C GLY A 383 -12.45 -24.15 -12.54
N SER A 384 -11.23 -24.26 -12.02
CA SER A 384 -10.75 -23.49 -10.88
C SER A 384 -10.13 -22.16 -11.35
N ILE A 385 -9.88 -21.23 -10.44
CA ILE A 385 -9.11 -20.00 -10.75
C ILE A 385 -7.76 -20.31 -11.41
N GLN A 386 -7.10 -21.42 -11.02
CA GLN A 386 -5.86 -21.85 -11.65
C GLN A 386 -6.04 -22.16 -13.13
N SER A 387 -7.10 -22.89 -13.50
CA SER A 387 -7.37 -23.24 -14.90
C SER A 387 -7.70 -22.00 -15.74
N VAL A 388 -8.38 -21.00 -15.17
CA VAL A 388 -8.67 -19.72 -15.84
C VAL A 388 -7.36 -18.98 -16.13
N ARG A 389 -6.46 -18.91 -15.15
CA ARG A 389 -5.14 -18.29 -15.34
C ARG A 389 -4.31 -19.00 -16.42
N GLN A 390 -4.30 -20.33 -16.41
CA GLN A 390 -3.59 -21.11 -17.43
C GLN A 390 -4.16 -20.85 -18.83
N LEU A 391 -5.49 -20.86 -18.98
CA LEU A 391 -6.15 -20.56 -20.24
C LEU A 391 -5.78 -19.16 -20.76
N ILE A 392 -5.82 -18.15 -19.89
CA ILE A 392 -5.43 -16.77 -20.25
C ILE A 392 -3.96 -16.72 -20.67
N GLN A 393 -3.07 -17.37 -19.91
CA GLN A 393 -1.64 -17.42 -20.21
C GLN A 393 -1.36 -18.10 -21.56
N GLU A 394 -2.02 -19.22 -21.86
CA GLU A 394 -1.94 -19.90 -23.15
C GLU A 394 -2.34 -18.95 -24.28
N LYS A 395 -3.47 -18.23 -24.14
CA LYS A 395 -3.91 -17.27 -25.15
C LYS A 395 -2.95 -16.10 -25.33
N ILE A 396 -2.33 -15.62 -24.26
CA ILE A 396 -1.28 -14.61 -24.37
C ILE A 396 -0.11 -15.16 -25.20
N LEU A 397 0.41 -16.34 -24.87
CA LEU A 397 1.55 -16.97 -25.55
C LEU A 397 1.26 -17.32 -27.02
N GLU A 398 0.01 -17.61 -27.37
CA GLU A 398 -0.46 -17.80 -28.75
C GLU A 398 -0.51 -16.49 -29.56
N GLY A 399 -0.23 -15.33 -28.95
CA GLY A 399 -0.32 -14.03 -29.65
C GLY A 399 -1.74 -13.51 -29.82
N CYS A 400 -2.70 -13.98 -29.01
CA CYS A 400 -4.11 -13.59 -29.07
C CYS A 400 -4.30 -12.07 -29.06
N GLN A 401 -4.88 -11.51 -30.11
CA GLN A 401 -5.21 -10.08 -30.21
C GLN A 401 -6.62 -9.74 -29.72
N ASN A 402 -7.45 -10.76 -29.43
CA ASN A 402 -8.85 -10.59 -29.08
C ASN A 402 -9.28 -11.62 -28.02
N PHE A 403 -9.10 -11.26 -26.74
CA PHE A 403 -9.47 -12.09 -25.60
C PHE A 403 -10.98 -12.36 -25.53
N ASN A 404 -11.82 -11.42 -25.98
CA ASN A 404 -13.27 -11.64 -26.05
C ASN A 404 -13.60 -12.88 -26.89
N ALA A 405 -13.02 -12.96 -28.09
CA ALA A 405 -13.24 -14.08 -29.00
C ALA A 405 -12.54 -15.36 -28.52
N ALA A 406 -11.28 -15.25 -28.11
CA ALA A 406 -10.46 -16.40 -27.73
C ALA A 406 -10.93 -17.09 -26.45
N LEU A 407 -11.46 -16.32 -25.49
CA LEU A 407 -12.06 -16.83 -24.26
C LEU A 407 -13.58 -16.99 -24.37
N THR A 408 -14.16 -16.73 -25.55
CA THR A 408 -15.59 -16.81 -25.82
C THR A 408 -16.44 -16.02 -24.82
N LEU A 409 -15.99 -14.84 -24.38
CA LEU A 409 -16.64 -14.09 -23.30
C LEU A 409 -18.08 -13.73 -23.68
N ASP A 410 -18.35 -13.06 -24.79
CA ASP A 410 -19.73 -12.65 -25.14
C ASP A 410 -20.73 -13.80 -25.28
N ARG A 411 -20.33 -14.88 -25.96
CA ARG A 411 -21.20 -16.06 -26.14
C ARG A 411 -21.29 -16.92 -24.88
N GLY A 412 -20.22 -16.95 -24.09
CA GLY A 412 -20.12 -17.72 -22.85
C GLY A 412 -20.90 -17.06 -21.73
N ILE A 413 -20.73 -15.75 -21.53
CA ILE A 413 -21.33 -14.97 -20.44
C ILE A 413 -22.86 -15.11 -20.42
N GLN A 414 -23.54 -15.00 -21.57
CA GLN A 414 -25.00 -15.16 -21.60
C GLN A 414 -25.45 -16.54 -21.09
N GLY A 415 -24.67 -17.60 -21.35
CA GLY A 415 -24.91 -18.93 -20.80
C GLY A 415 -24.42 -19.13 -19.36
N LEU A 416 -23.59 -18.22 -18.83
CA LEU A 416 -23.03 -18.25 -17.47
C LEU A 416 -23.81 -17.40 -16.49
N LEU A 417 -24.65 -16.47 -16.96
CA LEU A 417 -25.61 -15.73 -16.15
C LEU A 417 -26.77 -16.64 -15.69
N SER A 418 -26.43 -17.65 -14.88
CA SER A 418 -27.42 -18.42 -14.12
C SER A 418 -28.20 -17.49 -13.20
N ASP A 419 -29.40 -17.91 -12.80
CA ASP A 419 -30.19 -17.11 -11.86
C ASP A 419 -29.48 -16.94 -10.52
N GLU A 420 -28.66 -17.92 -10.10
CA GLU A 420 -27.77 -17.81 -8.94
C GLU A 420 -26.71 -16.70 -9.09
N LEU A 421 -26.06 -16.59 -10.25
CA LEU A 421 -25.07 -15.54 -10.46
C LEU A 421 -25.74 -14.16 -10.55
N LYS A 422 -26.91 -14.07 -11.20
CA LYS A 422 -27.70 -12.82 -11.23
C LYS A 422 -28.11 -12.41 -9.82
N ASP A 423 -28.52 -13.37 -8.99
CA ASP A 423 -28.87 -13.16 -7.59
C ASP A 423 -27.68 -12.56 -6.82
N ILE A 424 -26.50 -13.19 -6.89
CA ILE A 424 -25.28 -12.67 -6.25
C ILE A 424 -24.95 -11.25 -6.74
N LEU A 425 -24.97 -11.03 -8.06
CA LEU A 425 -24.68 -9.73 -8.65
C LEU A 425 -25.68 -8.67 -8.18
N ALA A 426 -26.98 -8.98 -8.14
CA ALA A 426 -28.00 -8.09 -7.63
C ALA A 426 -27.85 -7.84 -6.12
N SER A 427 -27.52 -8.86 -5.32
CA SER A 427 -27.29 -8.77 -3.89
C SER A 427 -26.14 -7.81 -3.55
N VAL A 428 -25.03 -7.85 -4.29
CA VAL A 428 -23.93 -6.87 -4.14
C VAL A 428 -24.42 -5.43 -4.36
N ILE A 429 -25.24 -5.19 -5.38
CA ILE A 429 -25.81 -3.85 -5.64
C ILE A 429 -26.73 -3.42 -4.50
N ILE A 430 -27.58 -4.33 -4.02
CA ILE A 430 -28.49 -4.06 -2.90
C ILE A 430 -27.70 -3.68 -1.66
N PHE A 431 -26.70 -4.48 -1.28
CA PHE A 431 -25.89 -4.22 -0.10
C PHE A 431 -25.12 -2.89 -0.19
N LYS A 432 -24.55 -2.58 -1.36
CA LYS A 432 -23.89 -1.27 -1.60
C LYS A 432 -24.86 -0.11 -1.41
N LYS A 433 -26.04 -0.17 -2.04
CA LYS A 433 -27.05 0.90 -1.94
C LYS A 433 -27.58 1.02 -0.51
N ASN A 434 -27.80 -0.08 0.17
CA ASN A 434 -28.27 -0.09 1.57
C ASN A 434 -27.24 0.54 2.51
N ALA A 435 -25.96 0.21 2.36
CA ALA A 435 -24.89 0.85 3.13
C ALA A 435 -24.79 2.35 2.84
N ASP A 436 -25.04 2.78 1.60
CA ASP A 436 -25.11 4.19 1.25
C ASP A 436 -26.31 4.90 1.90
N ILE A 437 -27.47 4.25 1.94
CA ILE A 437 -28.67 4.77 2.63
C ILE A 437 -28.40 4.86 4.14
N GLU A 438 -27.87 3.81 4.75
CA GLU A 438 -27.55 3.76 6.18
C GLU A 438 -26.56 4.86 6.57
N LEU A 439 -25.49 5.02 5.78
CA LEU A 439 -24.54 6.10 5.97
C LEU A 439 -25.21 7.47 5.82
N LYS A 440 -25.96 7.70 4.74
CA LYS A 440 -26.66 8.98 4.51
C LYS A 440 -27.59 9.33 5.68
N ASN A 441 -28.40 8.37 6.13
CA ASN A 441 -29.32 8.56 7.25
C ASN A 441 -28.58 8.85 8.55
N THR A 442 -27.47 8.13 8.80
CA THR A 442 -26.61 8.40 9.96
C THR A 442 -26.10 9.83 9.94
N LEU A 443 -25.56 10.28 8.80
CA LEU A 443 -25.02 11.64 8.66
C LEU A 443 -26.09 12.74 8.77
N ILE A 444 -27.32 12.49 8.27
CA ILE A 444 -28.44 13.42 8.42
C ILE A 444 -28.91 13.49 9.87
N ASN A 445 -29.03 12.34 10.54
CA ASN A 445 -29.44 12.29 11.95
C ASN A 445 -28.39 12.89 12.90
N SER A 446 -27.15 13.06 12.44
CA SER A 446 -26.06 13.68 13.19
C SER A 446 -25.88 15.18 12.90
N LEU A 447 -26.81 15.83 12.18
CA LEU A 447 -26.69 17.26 11.84
C LEU A 447 -26.62 18.21 13.04
N ASP A 448 -27.24 17.83 14.17
CA ASP A 448 -27.29 18.64 15.39
C ASP A 448 -26.09 18.38 16.32
N GLU A 449 -25.18 17.46 15.96
CA GLU A 449 -23.99 17.14 16.76
C GLU A 449 -22.95 18.28 16.65
N PRO A 450 -22.63 18.97 17.75
CA PRO A 450 -21.85 20.22 17.70
C PRO A 450 -20.37 20.03 17.32
N THR A 451 -19.88 18.80 17.34
CA THR A 451 -18.47 18.47 17.04
C THR A 451 -18.25 18.03 15.60
N LEU A 452 -19.32 17.87 14.81
CA LEU A 452 -19.25 17.35 13.46
C LEU A 452 -19.29 18.48 12.44
N LEU A 453 -18.47 18.36 11.39
CA LEU A 453 -18.47 19.32 10.28
C LEU A 453 -19.73 19.11 9.44
N VAL A 454 -20.64 20.09 9.46
CA VAL A 454 -21.80 20.11 8.57
C VAL A 454 -21.46 20.88 7.30
N VAL A 455 -21.78 20.28 6.16
CA VAL A 455 -21.64 20.89 4.83
C VAL A 455 -23.01 21.01 4.17
N SER A 456 -23.13 21.98 3.27
CA SER A 456 -24.32 22.33 2.51
C SER A 456 -23.96 22.57 1.05
N GLN A 457 -24.96 22.76 0.19
CA GLN A 457 -24.71 23.14 -1.20
C GLN A 457 -23.97 24.48 -1.33
N GLU A 458 -24.14 25.40 -0.37
CA GLU A 458 -23.44 26.70 -0.34
C GLU A 458 -21.94 26.54 -0.06
N ASN A 459 -21.52 25.42 0.52
CA ASN A 459 -20.10 25.13 0.74
C ASN A 459 -19.40 24.57 -0.51
N ILE A 460 -20.12 24.42 -1.62
CA ILE A 460 -19.59 23.91 -2.89
C ILE A 460 -19.30 25.11 -3.80
N SER A 461 -18.01 25.43 -3.97
CA SER A 461 -17.56 26.41 -4.96
C SER A 461 -16.93 25.72 -6.16
N THR A 462 -17.28 26.14 -7.37
CA THR A 462 -16.53 25.76 -8.56
C THR A 462 -15.20 26.50 -8.60
N LEU A 463 -14.21 25.95 -9.31
CA LEU A 463 -12.93 26.65 -9.55
C LEU A 463 -13.14 28.04 -10.17
N GLU A 464 -14.13 28.17 -11.07
CA GLU A 464 -14.50 29.44 -11.68
C GLU A 464 -15.04 30.45 -10.66
N GLN A 465 -15.90 30.01 -9.72
CA GLN A 465 -16.40 30.87 -8.64
C GLN A 465 -15.29 31.31 -7.68
N ILE A 466 -14.31 30.45 -7.42
CA ILE A 466 -13.14 30.80 -6.60
C ILE A 466 -12.26 31.82 -7.33
N TRP A 467 -12.02 31.62 -8.63
CA TRP A 467 -11.17 32.50 -9.43
C TRP A 467 -11.75 33.89 -9.72
N ILE A 468 -13.07 34.03 -9.72
CA ILE A 468 -13.74 35.33 -9.90
C ILE A 468 -13.78 36.13 -8.58
N GLY A 469 -13.54 35.49 -7.43
CA GLY A 469 -13.77 36.05 -6.10
C GLY A 469 -12.61 36.79 -5.42
N GLU A 470 -11.51 37.11 -6.10
CA GLU A 470 -10.33 37.79 -5.50
C GLU A 470 -10.16 39.28 -5.88
N ASP A 471 -11.12 39.91 -6.57
CA ASP A 471 -11.03 41.31 -7.03
C ASP A 471 -11.92 42.33 -6.27
N ASP A 472 -12.36 42.03 -5.03
CA ASP A 472 -13.06 43.00 -4.14
C ASP A 472 -12.27 43.36 -2.87
#